data_AF-A0A017T6P9-F1
#
_entry.id   AF-A0A017T6P9-F1
#
_cell.length_a   1.000
_cell.length_b   1.000
_cell.length_c   1.000
_cell.angle_alpha   90.00
_cell.angle_beta   90.00
_cell.angle_gamma   90.00
#
_symmetry.space_group_name_H-M   'P 1'
#
loop_
_entity.id
_entity.type
_entity.pdbx_description
1 polymer ?
#
loop_
_entity_poly.entity_id
_entity_poly.type
_entity_poly.pdbx_seq_one_letter_code
_entity_poly.pdbx_strand_id
1 'polypeptide(L)'
;MLNQAAFETAFGLRVALNCIDETAVRSIDRKTFEGITTYIREQASKETSFNSFGLNVERDLLRAVVGTPNDTARFGNRLAGMDSLVAAARVDIDSLHLLLKRYLEKYEDEGFKSRFPWVDNITEVRDRAKLDVLNGALITQLRARDMSRKWLAVPDLMEWVDVGGFHYSEHAAGAPLPDIHFDTYFDFIRKPSEISVERLKRNRVFVYSAASEQTVQRWPVYKCIYAEVDMEDGTYLLNAGDWYCVDRDFVSRIDAEIGRIPQTALPLIPYRARENENQYNKRLARRLGSACLMDANNIHFGGGRSALEFCDVYTTGGVMIHVKQNRGSAVLSHLFAQATVSATAFLSDADFRDKLNTKLPRAFRLDNPRSRPESGQYEVALVIADAADGDLRLPFFSRVTLRSAQRHLELMGYRLTMTKAPVEP
;
A
#
# COMPACT_ATOMS: atom_id res chain seq x y z
N MET A 1 3.73 -2.86 39.42
CA MET A 1 3.48 -2.65 37.98
C MET A 1 3.22 -4.02 37.37
N LEU A 2 2.17 -4.20 36.55
CA LEU A 2 1.89 -5.50 35.93
C LEU A 2 2.95 -5.84 34.87
N ASN A 3 3.24 -7.12 34.69
CA ASN A 3 4.16 -7.58 33.64
C ASN A 3 3.50 -7.37 32.27
N GLN A 4 4.01 -6.40 31.50
CA GLN A 4 3.49 -6.10 30.16
C GLN A 4 3.66 -7.26 29.18
N ALA A 5 4.61 -8.18 29.42
CA ALA A 5 4.79 -9.37 28.59
C ALA A 5 3.68 -10.42 28.79
N ALA A 6 2.84 -10.27 29.82
CA ALA A 6 1.68 -11.13 30.06
C ALA A 6 0.37 -10.54 29.49
N PHE A 7 0.44 -9.45 28.71
CA PHE A 7 -0.74 -8.82 28.15
C PHE A 7 -1.13 -9.52 26.85
N GLU A 8 -2.34 -10.06 26.83
CA GLU A 8 -2.91 -10.61 25.61
C GLU A 8 -3.48 -9.48 24.74
N THR A 9 -2.91 -9.32 23.55
CA THR A 9 -3.37 -8.30 22.58
C THR A 9 -4.55 -8.82 21.77
N ALA A 10 -5.38 -7.89 21.27
CA ALA A 10 -6.60 -8.23 20.51
C ALA A 10 -7.63 -9.13 21.25
N PHE A 11 -7.52 -9.31 22.58
CA PHE A 11 -8.49 -10.08 23.36
C PHE A 11 -9.91 -9.56 23.15
N GLY A 12 -10.10 -8.25 23.33
CA GLY A 12 -11.41 -7.62 23.16
C GLY A 12 -11.96 -7.76 21.75
N LEU A 13 -11.12 -7.59 20.73
CA LEU A 13 -11.49 -7.70 19.33
C LEU A 13 -12.03 -9.10 19.01
N ARG A 14 -11.31 -10.16 19.42
CA ARG A 14 -11.74 -11.55 19.20
C ARG A 14 -13.05 -11.85 19.92
N VAL A 15 -13.15 -11.50 21.21
CA VAL A 15 -14.40 -11.70 21.96
C VAL A 15 -15.57 -10.97 21.30
N ALA A 16 -15.37 -9.72 20.90
CA ALA A 16 -16.40 -8.94 20.25
C ALA A 16 -16.79 -9.55 18.89
N LEU A 17 -15.85 -10.00 18.07
CA LEU A 17 -16.12 -10.68 16.80
C LEU A 17 -16.83 -12.03 16.97
N ASN A 18 -16.59 -12.73 18.08
CA ASN A 18 -17.30 -13.98 18.38
C ASN A 18 -18.72 -13.74 18.90
N CYS A 19 -18.97 -12.62 19.58
CA CYS A 19 -20.25 -12.33 20.22
C CYS A 19 -21.18 -11.44 19.39
N ILE A 20 -20.66 -10.47 18.63
CA ILE A 20 -21.46 -9.50 17.88
C ILE A 20 -22.17 -10.19 16.70
N ASP A 21 -23.44 -9.86 16.52
CA ASP A 21 -24.21 -10.27 15.34
C ASP A 21 -23.69 -9.54 14.09
N GLU A 22 -23.60 -10.26 12.96
CA GLU A 22 -23.07 -9.72 11.70
C GLU A 22 -23.79 -8.46 11.20
N THR A 23 -25.03 -8.24 11.65
CA THR A 23 -25.88 -7.09 11.30
C THR A 23 -26.00 -6.06 12.42
N ALA A 24 -25.38 -6.30 13.57
CA ALA A 24 -25.49 -5.46 14.77
C ALA A 24 -24.21 -4.64 15.06
N VAL A 25 -23.43 -4.31 14.03
CA VAL A 25 -22.22 -3.48 14.17
C VAL A 25 -22.60 -2.00 14.17
N ARG A 26 -22.07 -1.27 15.14
CA ARG A 26 -22.32 0.17 15.33
C ARG A 26 -21.16 1.03 14.85
N SER A 27 -19.93 0.59 15.11
CA SER A 27 -18.71 1.32 14.75
C SER A 27 -17.55 0.36 14.56
N ILE A 28 -16.61 0.73 13.70
CA ILE A 28 -15.34 0.02 13.50
C ILE A 28 -14.18 1.00 13.52
N ASP A 29 -13.02 0.50 13.92
CA ASP A 29 -11.73 1.15 13.69
C ASP A 29 -10.93 0.30 12.71
N ARG A 30 -10.42 0.91 11.65
CA ARG A 30 -9.54 0.26 10.68
C ARG A 30 -8.25 1.03 10.46
N LYS A 31 -7.21 0.29 10.09
CA LYS A 31 -5.94 0.82 9.60
C LYS A 31 -5.80 0.39 8.13
N THR A 32 -5.69 1.35 7.21
CA THR A 32 -5.59 1.06 5.77
C THR A 32 -4.15 1.24 5.31
N PHE A 33 -3.67 0.31 4.49
CA PHE A 33 -2.33 0.34 3.89
C PHE A 33 -2.40 0.72 2.40
N GLU A 34 -2.56 2.02 2.08
CA GLU A 34 -2.65 2.54 0.70
C GLU A 34 -1.63 3.65 0.42
N GLY A 35 -0.36 3.29 0.21
CA GLY A 35 0.74 4.25 0.01
C GLY A 35 1.07 5.11 1.25
N ILE A 36 0.05 5.55 1.98
CA ILE A 36 0.05 6.17 3.29
C ILE A 36 -0.78 5.29 4.21
N THR A 37 -0.30 5.14 5.44
CA THR A 37 -1.04 4.42 6.47
C THR A 37 -2.07 5.36 7.10
N THR A 38 -3.36 5.06 6.97
CA THR A 38 -4.43 5.86 7.59
C THR A 38 -5.11 5.08 8.72
N TYR A 39 -5.58 5.82 9.72
CA TYR A 39 -6.41 5.30 10.80
C TYR A 39 -7.78 5.93 10.68
N ILE A 40 -8.80 5.09 10.53
CA ILE A 40 -10.17 5.54 10.29
C ILE A 40 -11.07 4.91 11.34
N ARG A 41 -11.86 5.75 12.01
CA ARG A 41 -13.01 5.32 12.82
C ARG A 41 -14.28 5.68 12.08
N GLU A 42 -15.12 4.70 11.83
CA GLU A 42 -16.41 4.90 11.18
C GLU A 42 -17.54 4.45 12.10
N GLN A 43 -18.62 5.20 12.10
CA GLN A 43 -19.80 4.92 12.91
C GLN A 43 -21.05 5.03 12.04
N ALA A 44 -21.88 3.99 12.10
CA ALA A 44 -23.16 3.99 11.43
C ALA A 44 -24.24 4.68 12.29
N SER A 45 -25.19 5.34 11.64
CA SER A 45 -26.33 5.99 12.31
C SER A 45 -27.27 4.98 12.97
N LYS A 46 -27.35 3.78 12.40
CA LYS A 46 -28.03 2.59 12.91
C LYS A 46 -27.09 1.39 12.87
N GLU A 47 -27.41 0.35 13.63
CA GLU A 47 -26.69 -0.91 13.54
C GLU A 47 -26.77 -1.48 12.12
N THR A 48 -25.67 -2.05 11.65
CA THR A 48 -25.52 -2.53 10.28
C THR A 48 -24.45 -3.62 10.18
N SER A 49 -24.25 -4.15 8.97
CA SER A 49 -23.18 -5.11 8.68
C SER A 49 -21.81 -4.49 8.45
N PHE A 50 -20.74 -5.27 8.61
CA PHE A 50 -19.36 -4.87 8.29
C PHE A 50 -19.21 -4.35 6.85
N ASN A 51 -19.93 -4.94 5.90
CA ASN A 51 -19.90 -4.53 4.49
C ASN A 51 -20.35 -3.08 4.28
N SER A 52 -21.19 -2.55 5.17
CA SER A 52 -21.67 -1.17 5.09
C SER A 52 -20.61 -0.12 5.44
N PHE A 53 -19.51 -0.51 6.08
CA PHE A 53 -18.38 0.37 6.40
C PHE A 53 -17.34 0.42 5.28
N GLY A 54 -17.61 -0.21 4.12
CA GLY A 54 -16.71 -0.19 2.97
C GLY A 54 -15.33 -0.78 3.28
N LEU A 55 -15.26 -1.75 4.20
CA LEU A 55 -14.04 -2.48 4.55
C LEU A 55 -13.49 -3.17 3.30
N ASN A 56 -12.24 -2.86 2.96
CA ASN A 56 -11.52 -3.60 1.95
C ASN A 56 -10.74 -4.72 2.65
N VAL A 57 -11.31 -5.92 2.60
CA VAL A 57 -10.79 -7.16 3.22
C VAL A 57 -9.37 -7.54 2.80
N GLU A 58 -8.84 -6.90 1.75
CA GLU A 58 -7.51 -7.20 1.22
C GLU A 58 -6.42 -6.27 1.78
N ARG A 59 -6.78 -5.08 2.27
CA ARG A 59 -5.82 -4.04 2.68
C ARG A 59 -6.13 -3.36 4.01
N ASP A 60 -7.31 -3.57 4.57
CA ASP A 60 -7.70 -2.97 5.84
C ASP A 60 -7.45 -3.93 6.99
N LEU A 61 -6.69 -3.48 7.98
CA LEU A 61 -6.56 -4.13 9.27
C LEU A 61 -7.69 -3.63 10.19
N LEU A 62 -8.61 -4.52 10.55
CA LEU A 62 -9.61 -4.24 11.58
C LEU A 62 -8.93 -4.17 12.95
N ARG A 63 -9.05 -3.02 13.62
CA ARG A 63 -8.47 -2.79 14.94
C ARG A 63 -9.48 -2.87 16.05
N ALA A 64 -10.69 -2.37 15.82
CA ALA A 64 -11.75 -2.40 16.83
C ALA A 64 -13.11 -2.58 16.19
N VAL A 65 -14.02 -3.16 16.97
CA VAL A 65 -15.44 -3.25 16.64
C VAL A 65 -16.28 -2.88 17.85
N VAL A 66 -17.34 -2.14 17.62
CA VAL A 66 -18.39 -1.87 18.59
C VAL A 66 -19.71 -2.36 18.03
N GLY A 67 -20.46 -3.13 18.80
CA GLY A 67 -21.74 -3.67 18.37
C GLY A 67 -22.53 -4.31 19.49
N THR A 68 -23.69 -4.82 19.13
CA THR A 68 -24.59 -5.52 20.05
C THR A 68 -24.36 -7.03 19.90
N PRO A 69 -24.12 -7.76 21.01
CA PRO A 69 -23.94 -9.21 20.95
C PRO A 69 -25.24 -9.92 20.59
N ASN A 70 -25.12 -11.09 19.96
CA ASN A 70 -26.24 -11.95 19.59
C ASN A 70 -27.05 -12.47 20.79
N ASP A 71 -26.45 -12.53 21.98
CA ASP A 71 -27.09 -12.85 23.25
C ASP A 71 -26.77 -11.76 24.30
N THR A 72 -27.64 -10.75 24.36
CA THR A 72 -27.47 -9.60 25.26
C THR A 72 -27.64 -9.95 26.74
N ALA A 73 -28.40 -11.01 27.05
CA ALA A 73 -28.55 -11.51 28.41
C ALA A 73 -27.23 -12.16 28.89
N ARG A 74 -26.50 -12.83 28.00
CA ARG A 74 -25.22 -13.46 28.35
C ARG A 74 -24.03 -12.53 28.31
N PHE A 75 -23.96 -11.63 27.34
CA PHE A 75 -22.76 -10.84 27.05
C PHE A 75 -22.94 -9.33 27.24
N GLY A 76 -24.09 -8.89 27.76
CA GLY A 76 -24.41 -7.48 27.96
C GLY A 76 -25.01 -6.81 26.73
N ASN A 77 -25.40 -5.55 26.89
CA ASN A 77 -26.15 -4.81 25.88
C ASN A 77 -25.25 -4.22 24.78
N ARG A 78 -23.94 -4.16 25.00
CA ARG A 78 -22.97 -3.63 24.03
C ARG A 78 -21.58 -4.13 24.34
N LEU A 79 -20.85 -4.46 23.30
CA LEU A 79 -19.43 -4.78 23.36
C LEU A 79 -18.64 -3.80 22.50
N ALA A 80 -17.51 -3.35 23.02
CA ALA A 80 -16.47 -2.67 22.28
C ALA A 80 -15.16 -3.44 22.47
N GLY A 81 -14.66 -4.02 21.39
CA GLY A 81 -13.48 -4.86 21.39
C GLY A 81 -12.32 -4.21 20.64
N MET A 82 -11.17 -4.09 21.30
CA MET A 82 -9.87 -3.80 20.69
C MET A 82 -8.82 -4.71 21.37
N ASP A 83 -7.83 -4.16 22.07
CA ASP A 83 -6.98 -4.96 22.95
C ASP A 83 -7.74 -5.37 24.20
N SER A 84 -8.38 -4.40 24.86
CA SER A 84 -9.32 -4.66 25.95
C SER A 84 -10.73 -4.88 25.43
N LEU A 85 -11.51 -5.62 26.20
CA LEU A 85 -12.95 -5.71 26.05
C LEU A 85 -13.62 -4.69 26.97
N VAL A 86 -14.48 -3.84 26.41
CA VAL A 86 -15.40 -3.00 27.19
C VAL A 86 -16.82 -3.51 26.96
N ALA A 87 -17.48 -3.92 28.03
CA ALA A 87 -18.84 -4.45 27.98
C ALA A 87 -19.80 -3.60 28.81
N ALA A 88 -20.91 -3.17 28.20
CA ALA A 88 -22.03 -2.55 28.90
C ALA A 88 -22.99 -3.64 29.37
N ALA A 89 -22.75 -4.21 30.55
CA ALA A 89 -23.54 -5.31 31.10
C ALA A 89 -24.10 -4.96 32.48
N ARG A 90 -25.28 -5.51 32.80
CA ARG A 90 -25.85 -5.49 34.15
C ARG A 90 -25.49 -6.82 34.81
N VAL A 91 -24.58 -6.78 35.79
CA VAL A 91 -24.07 -7.97 36.48
C VAL A 91 -23.88 -7.67 37.96
N ASP A 92 -24.30 -8.59 38.81
CA ASP A 92 -24.02 -8.52 40.24
C ASP A 92 -22.58 -8.94 40.52
N ILE A 93 -21.96 -8.38 41.56
CA ILE A 93 -20.54 -8.63 41.87
C ILE A 93 -20.24 -10.13 42.05
N ASP A 94 -21.17 -10.87 42.67
CA ASP A 94 -21.04 -12.31 42.90
C ASP A 94 -21.07 -13.12 41.60
N SER A 95 -21.70 -12.59 40.55
CA SER A 95 -21.80 -13.24 39.22
C SER A 95 -20.76 -12.73 38.21
N LEU A 96 -19.94 -11.74 38.58
CA LEU A 96 -18.95 -11.15 37.67
C LEU A 96 -17.96 -12.20 37.15
N HIS A 97 -17.50 -13.11 38.01
CA HIS A 97 -16.57 -14.17 37.63
C HIS A 97 -17.13 -15.09 36.54
N LEU A 98 -18.43 -15.36 36.54
CA LEU A 98 -19.10 -16.15 35.50
C LEU A 98 -19.17 -15.40 34.15
N LEU A 99 -19.34 -14.08 34.18
CA LEU A 99 -19.28 -13.26 32.98
C LEU A 99 -17.87 -13.23 32.39
N LEU A 100 -16.85 -13.06 33.23
CA LEU A 100 -15.45 -13.08 32.79
C LEU A 100 -15.06 -14.44 32.19
N LYS A 101 -15.50 -15.55 32.79
CA LYS A 101 -15.28 -16.90 32.25
C LYS A 101 -15.88 -17.06 30.85
N ARG A 102 -17.10 -16.56 30.62
CA ARG A 102 -17.74 -16.59 29.30
C ARG A 102 -16.98 -15.77 28.25
N TYR A 103 -16.41 -14.62 28.63
CA TYR A 103 -15.58 -13.85 27.71
C TYR A 103 -14.27 -14.55 27.39
N LEU A 104 -13.67 -15.25 28.36
CA LEU A 104 -12.48 -16.06 28.11
C LEU A 104 -12.79 -17.22 27.15
N GLU A 105 -13.89 -17.94 27.37
CA GLU A 105 -14.38 -18.98 26.45
C GLU A 105 -14.59 -18.42 25.03
N LYS A 106 -15.12 -17.20 24.91
CA LYS A 106 -15.30 -16.51 23.63
C LYS A 106 -14.03 -15.96 23.00
N TYR A 107 -12.96 -15.80 23.76
CA TYR A 107 -11.65 -15.45 23.21
C TYR A 107 -10.97 -16.68 22.58
N GLU A 108 -11.14 -17.86 23.19
CA GLU A 108 -10.61 -19.14 22.71
C GLU A 108 -11.42 -19.72 21.54
N ASP A 109 -12.62 -19.21 21.30
CA ASP A 109 -13.51 -19.60 20.20
C ASP A 109 -12.98 -19.10 18.85
N GLU A 110 -12.74 -20.01 17.92
CA GLU A 110 -12.29 -19.69 16.56
C GLU A 110 -13.45 -19.53 15.56
N GLY A 111 -14.70 -19.58 16.04
CA GLY A 111 -15.91 -19.48 15.22
C GLY A 111 -15.98 -18.20 14.39
N PHE A 112 -15.45 -17.08 14.87
CA PHE A 112 -15.39 -15.83 14.11
C PHE A 112 -14.64 -15.96 12.78
N LYS A 113 -13.63 -16.85 12.67
CA LYS A 113 -12.86 -17.04 11.43
C LYS A 113 -13.71 -17.56 10.28
N SER A 114 -14.78 -18.31 10.56
CA SER A 114 -15.70 -18.77 9.52
C SER A 114 -16.54 -17.64 8.92
N ARG A 115 -16.88 -16.63 9.75
CA ARG A 115 -17.69 -15.46 9.36
C ARG A 115 -16.84 -14.32 8.82
N PHE A 116 -15.65 -14.15 9.38
CA PHE A 116 -14.71 -13.06 9.09
C PHE A 116 -13.29 -13.60 8.83
N PRO A 117 -13.11 -14.49 7.83
CA PRO A 117 -11.81 -15.11 7.56
C PRO A 117 -10.72 -14.09 7.20
N TRP A 118 -11.13 -12.92 6.73
CA TRP A 118 -10.23 -11.84 6.34
C TRP A 118 -9.61 -11.07 7.51
N VAL A 119 -10.17 -11.17 8.73
CA VAL A 119 -9.66 -10.43 9.90
C VAL A 119 -8.22 -10.82 10.23
N ASP A 120 -7.87 -12.09 10.00
CA ASP A 120 -6.52 -12.61 10.28
C ASP A 120 -5.59 -12.56 9.06
N ASN A 121 -6.04 -12.06 7.91
CA ASN A 121 -5.19 -11.91 6.71
C ASN A 121 -3.95 -11.06 7.02
N ILE A 122 -4.12 -10.04 7.86
CA ILE A 122 -3.06 -9.15 8.32
C ILE A 122 -3.27 -8.92 9.81
N THR A 123 -2.24 -9.14 10.62
CA THR A 123 -2.28 -8.95 12.07
C THR A 123 -1.05 -8.19 12.54
N GLU A 124 -1.19 -7.31 13.53
CA GLU A 124 -0.06 -6.57 14.09
C GLU A 124 0.72 -7.44 15.08
N VAL A 125 2.04 -7.54 14.91
CA VAL A 125 2.91 -8.27 15.83
C VAL A 125 3.27 -7.34 16.99
N ARG A 126 2.81 -7.68 18.19
CA ARG A 126 3.06 -6.91 19.40
C ARG A 126 3.83 -7.66 20.49
N ASP A 127 3.97 -8.98 20.33
CA ASP A 127 4.78 -9.81 21.23
C ASP A 127 6.25 -9.38 21.16
N ARG A 128 6.84 -9.05 22.31
CA ARG A 128 8.20 -8.50 22.38
C ARG A 128 9.25 -9.50 21.93
N ALA A 129 9.11 -10.77 22.30
CA ALA A 129 10.07 -11.79 21.91
C ALA A 129 10.06 -11.99 20.39
N LYS A 130 8.88 -12.04 19.78
CA LYS A 130 8.74 -12.10 18.32
C LYS A 130 9.27 -10.85 17.64
N LEU A 131 8.99 -9.66 18.17
CA LEU A 131 9.54 -8.40 17.66
C LEU A 131 11.07 -8.38 17.69
N ASP A 132 11.69 -8.87 18.76
CA ASP A 132 13.15 -8.95 18.89
C ASP A 132 13.75 -9.92 17.85
N VAL A 133 13.09 -11.07 17.63
CA VAL A 133 13.48 -12.04 16.59
C VAL A 133 13.37 -11.43 15.19
N LEU A 134 12.25 -10.77 14.86
CA LEU A 134 12.04 -10.12 13.55
C LEU A 134 13.04 -8.99 13.30
N ASN A 135 13.28 -8.17 14.32
CA ASN A 135 14.29 -7.14 14.27
C ASN A 135 15.69 -7.72 14.09
N GLY A 136 16.04 -8.81 14.78
CA GLY A 136 17.31 -9.51 14.59
C GLY A 136 17.50 -10.03 13.16
N ALA A 137 16.45 -10.63 12.57
CA ALA A 137 16.46 -11.09 11.18
C ALA A 137 16.66 -9.91 10.20
N LEU A 138 15.92 -8.82 10.37
CA LEU A 138 16.07 -7.61 9.57
C LEU A 138 17.50 -7.07 9.63
N ILE A 139 18.05 -6.90 10.83
CA ILE A 139 19.42 -6.37 11.01
C ILE A 139 20.46 -7.28 10.36
N THR A 140 20.28 -8.60 10.45
CA THR A 140 21.17 -9.58 9.82
C THR A 140 21.18 -9.42 8.30
N GLN A 141 20.00 -9.31 7.68
CA GLN A 141 19.87 -9.09 6.23
C GLN A 141 20.42 -7.72 5.80
N LEU A 142 20.15 -6.65 6.55
CA LEU A 142 20.69 -5.31 6.27
C LEU A 142 22.22 -5.29 6.33
N ARG A 143 22.83 -5.96 7.32
CA ARG A 143 24.28 -6.08 7.44
C ARG A 143 24.91 -6.87 6.29
N ALA A 144 24.21 -7.88 5.79
CA ALA A 144 24.59 -8.65 4.63
C ALA A 144 24.36 -7.92 3.29
N ARG A 145 23.82 -6.69 3.32
CA ARG A 145 23.38 -5.92 2.14
C ARG A 145 22.33 -6.64 1.28
N ASP A 146 21.52 -7.50 1.90
CA ASP A 146 20.37 -8.11 1.24
C ASP A 146 19.14 -7.18 1.27
N MET A 147 19.01 -6.35 0.23
CA MET A 147 17.88 -5.44 0.03
C MET A 147 16.70 -6.10 -0.70
N SER A 148 16.72 -7.42 -0.90
CA SER A 148 15.57 -8.12 -1.47
C SER A 148 14.34 -7.87 -0.61
N ARG A 149 13.28 -7.34 -1.24
CA ARG A 149 11.99 -6.99 -0.61
C ARG A 149 12.13 -5.97 0.53
N LYS A 150 13.10 -5.05 0.44
CA LYS A 150 13.33 -4.01 1.44
C LYS A 150 13.60 -2.68 0.74
N TRP A 151 12.92 -1.63 1.21
CA TRP A 151 13.11 -0.28 0.68
C TRP A 151 13.06 0.76 1.79
N LEU A 152 13.66 1.93 1.53
CA LEU A 152 13.39 3.11 2.33
C LEU A 152 12.26 3.89 1.65
N ALA A 153 11.22 4.21 2.42
CA ALA A 153 10.09 5.01 1.98
C ALA A 153 9.69 5.96 3.12
N VAL A 154 9.38 7.21 2.80
CA VAL A 154 8.87 8.15 3.80
C VAL A 154 7.48 7.70 4.28
N PRO A 155 7.21 7.72 5.59
CA PRO A 155 5.97 7.15 6.14
C PRO A 155 4.74 8.06 5.97
N ASP A 156 4.95 9.37 5.77
CA ASP A 156 3.91 10.39 5.79
C ASP A 156 3.76 11.08 4.42
N LEU A 157 2.58 11.68 4.19
CA LEU A 157 2.32 12.50 2.99
C LEU A 157 3.20 13.75 3.01
N MET A 158 3.84 14.02 1.87
CA MET A 158 4.66 15.20 1.65
C MET A 158 4.14 16.01 0.46
N GLU A 159 4.14 17.34 0.58
CA GLU A 159 3.95 18.21 -0.58
C GLU A 159 5.24 18.30 -1.37
N TRP A 160 5.36 17.48 -2.42
CA TRP A 160 6.55 17.36 -3.24
C TRP A 160 6.98 18.65 -3.94
N VAL A 161 6.05 19.60 -4.11
CA VAL A 161 6.31 20.90 -4.76
C VAL A 161 7.44 21.66 -4.07
N ASP A 162 7.56 21.58 -2.74
CA ASP A 162 8.55 22.33 -1.97
C ASP A 162 9.75 21.48 -1.52
N VAL A 163 9.83 20.22 -1.95
CA VAL A 163 10.89 19.28 -1.55
C VAL A 163 12.13 19.51 -2.42
N GLY A 164 13.18 20.06 -1.80
CA GLY A 164 14.51 20.20 -2.40
C GLY A 164 15.35 18.92 -2.33
N GLY A 165 14.91 17.93 -1.54
CA GLY A 165 15.48 16.59 -1.45
C GLY A 165 15.69 16.13 0.00
N PHE A 166 16.59 15.16 0.20
CA PHE A 166 16.72 14.43 1.46
C PHE A 166 18.15 14.39 1.99
N HIS A 167 18.29 14.32 3.31
CA HIS A 167 19.55 14.09 4.01
C HIS A 167 19.39 13.07 5.15
N TYR A 168 20.49 12.40 5.51
CA TYR A 168 20.57 11.54 6.70
C TYR A 168 21.20 12.25 7.92
N SER A 169 21.52 13.54 7.78
CA SER A 169 22.04 14.43 8.83
C SER A 169 21.40 15.81 8.70
N GLU A 170 21.08 16.44 9.82
CA GLU A 170 20.40 17.74 9.89
C GLU A 170 21.26 18.90 9.33
N HIS A 171 22.58 18.77 9.42
CA HIS A 171 23.56 19.76 8.96
C HIS A 171 24.48 19.19 7.89
N ALA A 172 23.92 18.46 6.92
CA ALA A 172 24.70 17.94 5.81
C ALA A 172 25.26 19.08 4.95
N ALA A 173 26.56 19.06 4.67
CA ALA A 173 27.24 20.06 3.82
C ALA A 173 27.17 19.74 2.31
N GLY A 174 26.63 18.57 1.95
CA GLY A 174 26.51 18.12 0.56
C GLY A 174 25.17 18.49 -0.07
N ALA A 175 25.05 18.33 -1.39
CA ALA A 175 23.78 18.50 -2.09
C ALA A 175 22.72 17.51 -1.56
N PRO A 176 21.44 17.92 -1.48
CA PRO A 176 20.36 17.04 -1.07
C PRO A 176 20.24 15.86 -2.03
N LEU A 177 19.99 14.69 -1.45
CA LEU A 177 19.70 13.49 -2.24
C LEU A 177 18.33 13.66 -2.90
N PRO A 178 18.16 13.25 -4.16
CA PRO A 178 16.86 13.35 -4.82
C PRO A 178 15.81 12.44 -4.16
N ASP A 179 16.25 11.38 -3.49
CA ASP A 179 15.39 10.41 -2.81
C ASP A 179 16.20 9.61 -1.76
N ILE A 180 15.51 8.82 -0.94
CA ILE A 180 16.13 7.95 0.07
C ILE A 180 16.32 6.52 -0.44
N HIS A 181 17.54 5.99 -0.31
CA HIS A 181 17.89 4.63 -0.70
C HIS A 181 18.77 3.96 0.35
N PHE A 182 18.73 2.64 0.44
CA PHE A 182 19.61 1.91 1.35
C PHE A 182 21.09 2.12 0.99
N ASP A 183 21.44 2.19 -0.28
CA ASP A 183 22.82 2.45 -0.72
C ASP A 183 23.33 3.81 -0.20
N THR A 184 22.55 4.87 -0.40
CA THR A 184 22.89 6.21 0.10
C THR A 184 22.93 6.27 1.62
N TYR A 185 22.11 5.47 2.29
CA TYR A 185 22.14 5.35 3.75
C TYR A 185 23.38 4.58 4.23
N PHE A 186 23.80 3.53 3.52
CA PHE A 186 24.98 2.75 3.82
C PHE A 186 26.27 3.57 3.64
N ASP A 187 26.31 4.41 2.61
CA ASP A 187 27.41 5.36 2.41
C ASP A 187 27.49 6.38 3.56
N PHE A 188 26.33 6.83 4.06
CA PHE A 188 26.26 7.73 5.21
C PHE A 188 26.78 7.10 6.51
N ILE A 189 26.36 5.86 6.83
CA ILE A 189 26.79 5.21 8.08
C ILE A 189 28.23 4.68 8.02
N ARG A 190 28.81 4.53 6.81
CA ARG A 190 30.17 4.05 6.48
C ARG A 190 30.49 2.60 6.89
N LYS A 191 29.95 2.09 8.00
CA LYS A 191 30.19 0.74 8.51
C LYS A 191 28.88 -0.03 8.68
N PRO A 192 28.58 -0.99 7.79
CA PRO A 192 27.38 -1.82 7.90
C PRO A 192 27.31 -2.63 9.20
N SER A 193 28.45 -3.04 9.77
CA SER A 193 28.51 -3.79 11.04
C SER A 193 27.90 -3.03 12.23
N GLU A 194 27.80 -1.70 12.14
CA GLU A 194 27.23 -0.87 13.20
C GLU A 194 25.72 -0.64 13.05
N ILE A 195 25.07 -1.24 12.05
CA ILE A 195 23.60 -1.22 11.89
C ILE A 195 22.99 -1.97 13.09
N SER A 196 22.14 -1.29 13.86
CA SER A 196 21.33 -1.88 14.94
C SER A 196 19.95 -1.22 14.94
N VAL A 197 18.96 -1.84 15.59
CA VAL A 197 17.61 -1.27 15.70
C VAL A 197 17.66 0.10 16.38
N GLU A 198 18.45 0.24 17.44
CA GLU A 198 18.64 1.47 18.21
C GLU A 198 19.23 2.56 17.32
N ARG A 199 20.22 2.21 16.49
CA ARG A 199 20.81 3.15 15.54
C ARG A 199 19.83 3.55 14.45
N LEU A 200 19.05 2.62 13.91
CA LEU A 200 18.00 2.93 12.92
C LEU A 200 16.90 3.83 13.52
N LYS A 201 16.56 3.64 14.81
CA LYS A 201 15.61 4.50 15.53
C LYS A 201 16.18 5.88 15.89
N ARG A 202 17.50 5.97 16.09
CA ARG A 202 18.20 7.22 16.39
C ARG A 202 18.49 8.05 15.14
N ASN A 203 18.99 7.42 14.10
CA ASN A 203 19.28 8.07 12.82
C ASN A 203 17.98 8.55 12.19
N ARG A 204 18.04 9.69 11.49
CA ARG A 204 16.86 10.30 10.89
C ARG A 204 17.05 10.57 9.41
N VAL A 205 15.96 10.49 8.67
CA VAL A 205 15.79 11.11 7.36
C VAL A 205 15.27 12.51 7.59
N PHE A 206 15.86 13.49 6.92
CA PHE A 206 15.49 14.90 6.95
C PHE A 206 15.06 15.32 5.55
N VAL A 207 13.95 16.06 5.47
CA VAL A 207 13.46 16.68 4.24
C VAL A 207 13.97 18.10 4.18
N TYR A 208 14.71 18.42 3.14
CA TYR A 208 15.17 19.77 2.86
C TYR A 208 14.17 20.47 1.93
N SER A 209 13.73 21.67 2.28
CA SER A 209 12.86 22.47 1.42
C SER A 209 13.68 23.35 0.49
N ALA A 210 13.35 23.33 -0.80
CA ALA A 210 13.96 24.24 -1.77
C ALA A 210 13.52 25.70 -1.57
N ALA A 211 12.33 25.93 -0.99
CA ALA A 211 11.77 27.26 -0.81
C ALA A 211 12.33 27.99 0.42
N SER A 212 12.49 27.28 1.54
CA SER A 212 12.95 27.86 2.81
C SER A 212 14.42 27.58 3.13
N GLU A 213 15.09 26.74 2.34
CA GLU A 213 16.45 26.25 2.61
C GLU A 213 16.62 25.60 4.00
N GLN A 214 15.53 25.08 4.57
CA GLN A 214 15.50 24.49 5.90
C GLN A 214 14.95 23.07 5.91
N THR A 215 15.26 22.35 6.99
CA THR A 215 14.62 21.07 7.28
C THR A 215 13.16 21.30 7.66
N VAL A 216 12.23 20.74 6.88
CA VAL A 216 10.79 20.88 7.14
C VAL A 216 10.19 19.68 7.86
N GLN A 217 10.73 18.48 7.63
CA GLN A 217 10.23 17.24 8.22
C GLN A 217 11.38 16.27 8.52
N ARG A 218 11.17 15.37 9.49
CA ARG A 218 12.15 14.35 9.85
C ARG A 218 11.53 13.11 10.47
N TRP A 219 12.08 11.94 10.13
CA TRP A 219 11.63 10.65 10.66
C TRP A 219 12.80 9.77 11.07
N PRO A 220 12.65 8.92 12.10
CA PRO A 220 13.58 7.83 12.33
C PRO A 220 13.72 6.96 11.09
N VAL A 221 14.95 6.58 10.72
CA VAL A 221 15.19 5.69 9.57
C VAL A 221 14.40 4.40 9.74
N TYR A 222 14.30 3.87 10.96
CA TYR A 222 13.49 2.69 11.26
C TYR A 222 12.03 2.81 10.82
N LYS A 223 11.42 4.00 10.93
CA LYS A 223 10.05 4.24 10.45
C LYS A 223 9.96 4.35 8.93
N CYS A 224 11.07 4.68 8.27
CA CYS A 224 11.17 4.71 6.83
C CYS A 224 11.44 3.33 6.22
N ILE A 225 11.69 2.28 7.01
CA ILE A 225 11.97 0.95 6.47
C ILE A 225 10.65 0.27 6.13
N TYR A 226 10.54 -0.14 4.88
CA TYR A 226 9.69 -1.25 4.48
C TYR A 226 10.55 -2.52 4.38
N ALA A 227 10.08 -3.63 4.94
CA ALA A 227 10.74 -4.91 4.76
C ALA A 227 9.72 -6.05 4.74
N GLU A 228 9.97 -7.06 3.90
CA GLU A 228 9.30 -8.35 3.99
C GLU A 228 10.31 -9.40 4.43
N VAL A 229 9.98 -10.13 5.50
CA VAL A 229 10.81 -11.18 6.08
C VAL A 229 9.98 -12.43 6.19
N ASP A 230 10.36 -13.46 5.43
CA ASP A 230 9.76 -14.79 5.56
C ASP A 230 10.45 -15.53 6.70
N MET A 231 9.64 -16.07 7.62
CA MET A 231 10.07 -16.93 8.72
C MET A 231 9.36 -18.29 8.57
N GLU A 232 9.72 -19.29 9.38
CA GLU A 232 9.12 -20.63 9.32
C GLU A 232 7.60 -20.65 9.56
N ASP A 233 7.07 -19.68 10.31
CA ASP A 233 5.66 -19.60 10.70
C ASP A 233 4.82 -18.57 9.93
N GLY A 234 5.42 -17.72 9.09
CA GLY A 234 4.67 -16.72 8.34
C GLY A 234 5.53 -15.74 7.55
N THR A 235 4.88 -14.88 6.78
CA THR A 235 5.51 -13.71 6.15
C THR A 235 5.26 -12.49 7.01
N TYR A 236 6.32 -11.76 7.33
CA TYR A 236 6.26 -10.59 8.20
C TYR A 236 6.60 -9.32 7.44
N LEU A 237 5.82 -8.27 7.65
CA LEU A 237 6.02 -6.96 7.03
C LEU A 237 6.42 -5.93 8.09
N LEU A 238 7.52 -5.23 7.89
CA LEU A 238 7.79 -3.98 8.61
C LEU A 238 7.26 -2.83 7.77
N ASN A 239 6.40 -2.00 8.34
CA ASN A 239 5.91 -0.79 7.68
C ASN A 239 5.65 0.31 8.71
N ALA A 240 6.11 1.53 8.44
CA ALA A 240 5.98 2.69 9.33
C ALA A 240 6.49 2.47 10.77
N GLY A 241 7.39 1.50 10.96
CA GLY A 241 7.96 1.11 12.27
C GLY A 241 7.22 0.00 13.01
N ASP A 242 6.11 -0.49 12.49
CA ASP A 242 5.32 -1.57 13.09
C ASP A 242 5.49 -2.87 12.28
N TRP A 243 5.53 -4.01 12.97
CA TRP A 243 5.58 -5.33 12.34
C TRP A 243 4.18 -5.92 12.18
N TYR A 244 3.94 -6.58 11.05
CA TYR A 244 2.71 -7.27 10.72
C TYR A 244 2.99 -8.71 10.32
N CYS A 245 2.15 -9.65 10.73
CA CYS A 245 2.11 -10.99 10.17
C CYS A 245 1.03 -11.01 9.08
N VAL A 246 1.37 -11.58 7.93
CA VAL A 246 0.43 -11.78 6.83
C VAL A 246 0.23 -13.27 6.63
N ASP A 247 -1.03 -13.67 6.51
CA ASP A 247 -1.41 -15.04 6.24
C ASP A 247 -0.79 -15.54 4.92
N ARG A 248 -0.21 -16.76 4.96
CA ARG A 248 0.53 -17.32 3.83
C ARG A 248 -0.38 -17.68 2.66
N ASP A 249 -1.57 -18.19 2.95
CA ASP A 249 -2.54 -18.53 1.92
C ASP A 249 -3.05 -17.25 1.25
N PHE A 250 -3.21 -16.17 2.01
CA PHE A 250 -3.51 -14.85 1.49
C PHE A 250 -2.41 -14.32 0.56
N VAL A 251 -1.14 -14.36 0.96
CA VAL A 251 0.00 -13.98 0.09
C VAL A 251 0.00 -14.82 -1.19
N SER A 252 -0.09 -16.15 -1.05
CA SER A 252 -0.02 -17.09 -2.17
C SER A 252 -1.16 -16.89 -3.17
N ARG A 253 -2.37 -16.60 -2.70
CA ARG A 253 -3.52 -16.29 -3.57
C ARG A 253 -3.31 -15.01 -4.37
N ILE A 254 -2.78 -13.96 -3.74
CA ILE A 254 -2.46 -12.71 -4.42
C ILE A 254 -1.39 -12.94 -5.49
N ASP A 255 -0.31 -13.65 -5.14
CA ASP A 255 0.78 -13.94 -6.07
C ASP A 255 0.33 -14.76 -7.28
N ALA A 256 -0.53 -15.75 -7.07
CA ALA A 256 -1.10 -16.54 -8.14
C ALA A 256 -2.02 -15.72 -9.07
N GLU A 257 -2.73 -14.71 -8.56
CA GLU A 257 -3.58 -13.84 -9.38
C GLU A 257 -2.74 -12.85 -10.20
N ILE A 258 -1.83 -12.11 -9.56
CA ILE A 258 -1.00 -11.11 -10.24
C ILE A 258 0.00 -11.76 -11.20
N GLY A 259 0.47 -12.98 -10.91
CA GLY A 259 1.39 -13.73 -11.76
C GLY A 259 0.78 -14.16 -13.10
N ARG A 260 -0.55 -14.09 -13.24
CA ARG A 260 -1.24 -14.34 -14.51
C ARG A 260 -1.30 -13.11 -15.41
N ILE A 261 -0.93 -11.93 -14.92
CA ILE A 261 -0.90 -10.72 -15.73
C ILE A 261 0.17 -10.91 -16.82
N PRO A 262 -0.21 -10.87 -18.12
CA PRO A 262 0.74 -11.08 -19.20
C PRO A 262 1.71 -9.91 -19.35
N GLN A 263 2.86 -10.16 -19.95
CA GLN A 263 3.76 -9.10 -20.40
C GLN A 263 3.21 -8.42 -21.66
N THR A 264 3.59 -7.16 -21.86
CA THR A 264 3.28 -6.45 -23.10
C THR A 264 4.08 -7.01 -24.26
N ALA A 265 3.50 -7.03 -25.45
CA ALA A 265 4.21 -7.43 -26.68
C ALA A 265 5.08 -6.31 -27.25
N LEU A 266 5.02 -5.10 -26.67
CA LEU A 266 5.79 -3.96 -27.14
C LEU A 266 7.30 -4.18 -26.92
N PRO A 267 8.16 -3.75 -27.87
CA PRO A 267 9.60 -3.84 -27.72
C PRO A 267 10.11 -2.76 -26.75
N LEU A 268 9.94 -3.00 -25.45
CA LEU A 268 10.42 -2.13 -24.39
C LEU A 268 11.95 -2.03 -24.40
N ILE A 269 12.45 -0.97 -23.79
CA ILE A 269 13.89 -0.70 -23.65
C ILE A 269 14.31 -0.77 -22.19
N PRO A 270 15.56 -1.17 -21.90
CA PRO A 270 16.10 -1.11 -20.56
C PRO A 270 16.12 0.33 -20.06
N TYR A 271 15.90 0.52 -18.77
CA TYR A 271 15.99 1.80 -18.08
C TYR A 271 17.45 2.10 -17.76
N ARG A 272 17.94 3.34 -17.90
CA ARG A 272 19.35 3.67 -17.55
C ARG A 272 19.45 4.19 -16.13
N ALA A 273 20.44 3.76 -15.35
CA ALA A 273 20.53 4.05 -13.90
C ALA A 273 20.50 5.56 -13.56
N ARG A 274 21.06 6.43 -14.43
CA ARG A 274 21.09 7.89 -14.25
C ARG A 274 19.98 8.64 -14.99
N GLU A 275 19.06 7.93 -15.64
CA GLU A 275 17.98 8.51 -16.42
C GLU A 275 16.76 8.80 -15.52
N ASN A 276 16.12 9.94 -15.73
CA ASN A 276 14.84 10.21 -15.07
C ASN A 276 13.66 9.70 -15.93
N GLU A 277 12.47 9.62 -15.32
CA GLU A 277 11.28 9.02 -15.94
C GLU A 277 10.94 9.70 -17.28
N ASN A 278 10.99 11.04 -17.32
CA ASN A 278 10.76 11.82 -18.54
C ASN A 278 11.76 11.51 -19.67
N GLN A 279 13.05 11.36 -19.35
CA GLN A 279 14.08 10.99 -20.32
C GLN A 279 13.85 9.58 -20.87
N TYR A 280 13.50 8.64 -20.00
CA TYR A 280 13.14 7.27 -20.38
C TYR A 280 11.92 7.26 -21.30
N ASN A 281 10.85 7.96 -20.93
CA ASN A 281 9.60 8.03 -21.70
C ASN A 281 9.84 8.61 -23.11
N LYS A 282 10.67 9.65 -23.22
CA LYS A 282 11.12 10.21 -24.52
C LYS A 282 11.91 9.20 -25.36
N ARG A 283 12.73 8.36 -24.75
CA ARG A 283 13.51 7.33 -25.46
C ARG A 283 12.63 6.17 -25.89
N LEU A 284 11.70 5.74 -25.04
CA LEU A 284 10.72 4.71 -25.33
C LEU A 284 9.81 5.12 -26.50
N ALA A 285 9.23 6.32 -26.47
CA ALA A 285 8.40 6.82 -27.56
C ALA A 285 9.15 6.85 -28.91
N ARG A 286 10.41 7.28 -28.91
CA ARG A 286 11.28 7.26 -30.10
C ARG A 286 11.59 5.85 -30.60
N ARG A 287 11.82 4.89 -29.69
CA ARG A 287 12.09 3.50 -30.05
C ARG A 287 10.87 2.84 -30.71
N LEU A 288 9.68 3.08 -30.17
CA LEU A 288 8.44 2.51 -30.68
C LEU A 288 8.08 3.10 -32.04
N GLY A 289 8.37 4.39 -32.29
CA GLY A 289 8.14 5.08 -33.56
C GLY A 289 6.66 5.37 -33.85
N SER A 290 5.76 4.45 -33.49
CA SER A 290 4.30 4.57 -33.53
C SER A 290 3.71 4.95 -32.16
N ALA A 291 4.39 5.86 -31.46
CA ALA A 291 4.02 6.29 -30.12
C ALA A 291 4.19 7.80 -29.93
N CYS A 292 3.32 8.41 -29.13
CA CYS A 292 3.43 9.80 -28.71
C CYS A 292 3.67 9.90 -27.21
N LEU A 293 4.53 10.85 -26.81
CA LEU A 293 4.79 11.17 -25.41
C LEU A 293 3.60 11.96 -24.85
N MET A 294 3.05 11.48 -23.74
CA MET A 294 1.93 12.09 -23.01
C MET A 294 2.28 12.44 -21.56
N ASP A 295 3.48 12.06 -21.11
CA ASP A 295 4.11 12.43 -19.84
C ASP A 295 3.94 13.93 -19.51
N ALA A 296 3.47 14.20 -18.28
CA ALA A 296 3.15 15.52 -17.73
C ALA A 296 2.13 16.36 -18.53
N ASN A 297 1.40 15.75 -19.48
CA ASN A 297 0.47 16.47 -20.36
C ASN A 297 -0.98 16.45 -19.86
N ASN A 298 -1.20 16.85 -18.60
CA ASN A 298 -2.47 16.76 -17.89
C ASN A 298 -3.69 17.27 -18.66
N ILE A 299 -4.73 16.45 -18.75
CA ILE A 299 -6.01 16.78 -19.38
C ILE A 299 -6.92 17.42 -18.32
N HIS A 300 -7.34 18.66 -18.58
CA HIS A 300 -8.20 19.42 -17.67
C HIS A 300 -9.67 19.28 -18.06
N PHE A 301 -10.47 18.53 -17.30
CA PHE A 301 -11.87 18.23 -17.61
C PHE A 301 -12.82 18.64 -16.48
N GLY A 302 -14.13 18.49 -16.68
CA GLY A 302 -15.13 18.81 -15.65
C GLY A 302 -15.15 20.30 -15.26
N GLY A 303 -15.03 21.20 -16.24
CA GLY A 303 -14.97 22.65 -16.00
C GLY A 303 -13.61 23.17 -15.49
N GLY A 304 -12.54 22.38 -15.62
CA GLY A 304 -11.16 22.81 -15.32
C GLY A 304 -10.71 22.57 -13.88
N ARG A 305 -11.57 21.99 -13.03
CA ARG A 305 -11.26 21.67 -11.62
C ARG A 305 -10.51 20.34 -11.46
N SER A 306 -10.58 19.48 -12.46
CA SER A 306 -9.93 18.17 -12.46
C SER A 306 -8.83 18.17 -13.52
N ALA A 307 -7.62 17.77 -13.12
CA ALA A 307 -6.48 17.56 -14.00
C ALA A 307 -6.05 16.10 -13.88
N LEU A 308 -5.93 15.40 -15.00
CA LEU A 308 -5.56 13.98 -15.01
C LEU A 308 -4.56 13.71 -16.12
N GLU A 309 -3.49 13.01 -15.77
CA GLU A 309 -2.54 12.48 -16.74
C GLU A 309 -3.11 11.20 -17.38
N PHE A 310 -3.16 11.17 -18.72
CA PHE A 310 -3.76 10.04 -19.44
C PHE A 310 -2.88 8.78 -19.37
N CYS A 311 -1.60 8.91 -19.74
CA CYS A 311 -0.54 7.91 -19.63
C CYS A 311 0.80 8.59 -19.94
N ASP A 312 1.91 7.88 -19.77
CA ASP A 312 3.24 8.42 -20.07
C ASP A 312 3.54 8.37 -21.57
N VAL A 313 3.19 7.24 -22.20
CA VAL A 313 3.37 7.01 -23.64
C VAL A 313 2.13 6.32 -24.20
N TYR A 314 1.58 6.87 -25.28
CA TYR A 314 0.42 6.30 -25.96
C TYR A 314 0.79 5.83 -27.37
N THR A 315 0.36 4.63 -27.76
CA THR A 315 0.67 4.05 -29.08
C THR A 315 -0.51 4.13 -30.04
N THR A 316 -0.26 4.09 -31.34
CA THR A 316 -1.34 3.98 -32.35
C THR A 316 -2.12 2.68 -32.25
N GLY A 317 -1.55 1.66 -31.60
CA GLY A 317 -2.21 0.37 -31.34
C GLY A 317 -3.12 0.37 -30.11
N GLY A 318 -3.40 1.53 -29.50
CA GLY A 318 -4.29 1.61 -28.34
C GLY A 318 -3.64 1.20 -27.01
N VAL A 319 -2.31 1.13 -26.94
CA VAL A 319 -1.60 0.83 -25.68
C VAL A 319 -1.33 2.12 -24.90
N MET A 320 -1.85 2.19 -23.68
CA MET A 320 -1.63 3.23 -22.67
C MET A 320 -0.51 2.76 -21.74
N ILE A 321 0.72 3.26 -21.96
CA ILE A 321 1.90 2.84 -21.20
C ILE A 321 2.08 3.76 -19.99
N HIS A 322 2.13 3.16 -18.81
CA HIS A 322 2.47 3.83 -17.57
C HIS A 322 3.80 3.28 -17.03
N VAL A 323 4.77 4.15 -16.81
CA VAL A 323 6.14 3.82 -16.43
C VAL A 323 6.42 4.30 -15.02
N LYS A 324 7.02 3.44 -14.19
CA LYS A 324 7.51 3.86 -12.87
C LYS A 324 8.74 3.06 -12.45
N GLN A 325 9.60 3.67 -11.66
CA GLN A 325 10.67 2.93 -10.97
C GLN A 325 10.13 2.23 -9.72
N ASN A 326 10.60 1.01 -9.47
CA ASN A 326 10.28 0.24 -8.27
C ASN A 326 10.97 0.85 -7.03
N ARG A 327 10.34 1.85 -6.41
CA ARG A 327 10.83 2.55 -5.21
C ARG A 327 9.96 2.31 -3.98
N GLY A 328 9.19 1.22 -3.98
CA GLY A 328 8.32 0.85 -2.86
C GLY A 328 6.84 1.18 -3.06
N SER A 329 6.05 0.91 -2.01
CA SER A 329 4.59 0.77 -2.15
C SER A 329 3.82 2.03 -2.49
N ALA A 330 4.25 3.19 -1.98
CA ALA A 330 3.55 4.45 -2.24
C ALA A 330 3.62 4.84 -3.72
N VAL A 331 4.81 4.73 -4.31
CA VAL A 331 5.08 5.08 -5.71
C VAL A 331 4.32 4.15 -6.66
N LEU A 332 4.34 2.84 -6.38
CA LEU A 332 3.62 1.85 -7.20
C LEU A 332 2.10 1.94 -7.02
N SER A 333 1.60 2.19 -5.82
CA SER A 333 0.16 2.37 -5.60
C SER A 333 -0.36 3.59 -6.36
N HIS A 334 0.43 4.68 -6.43
CA HIS A 334 0.12 5.84 -7.27
C HIS A 334 0.06 5.45 -8.76
N LEU A 335 1.04 4.69 -9.26
CA LEU A 335 1.06 4.21 -10.65
C LEU A 335 -0.24 3.45 -10.99
N PHE A 336 -0.64 2.50 -10.14
CA PHE A 336 -1.84 1.69 -10.37
C PHE A 336 -3.13 2.50 -10.30
N ALA A 337 -3.20 3.45 -9.35
CA ALA A 337 -4.31 4.38 -9.25
C ALA A 337 -4.42 5.29 -10.48
N GLN A 338 -3.30 5.84 -10.94
CA GLN A 338 -3.23 6.68 -12.15
C GLN A 338 -3.72 5.91 -13.37
N ALA A 339 -3.21 4.71 -13.61
CA ALA A 339 -3.62 3.86 -14.72
C ALA A 339 -5.12 3.51 -14.66
N THR A 340 -5.64 3.22 -13.48
CA THR A 340 -7.07 2.90 -13.30
C THR A 340 -7.94 4.13 -13.55
N VAL A 341 -7.63 5.27 -12.94
CA VAL A 341 -8.41 6.51 -13.04
C VAL A 341 -8.39 7.07 -14.46
N SER A 342 -7.23 7.04 -15.15
CA SER A 342 -7.13 7.48 -16.54
C SER A 342 -7.90 6.59 -17.49
N ALA A 343 -7.82 5.27 -17.34
CA ALA A 343 -8.58 4.31 -18.13
C ALA A 343 -10.10 4.43 -17.88
N THR A 344 -10.53 4.66 -16.64
CA THR A 344 -11.94 4.94 -16.31
C THR A 344 -12.40 6.22 -17.00
N ALA A 345 -11.67 7.34 -16.83
CA ALA A 345 -12.03 8.62 -17.44
C ALA A 345 -12.09 8.54 -18.97
N PHE A 346 -11.12 7.86 -19.59
CA PHE A 346 -11.09 7.61 -21.02
C PHE A 346 -12.35 6.86 -21.49
N LEU A 347 -12.82 5.87 -20.73
CA LEU A 347 -14.01 5.10 -21.09
C LEU A 347 -15.31 5.86 -20.84
N SER A 348 -15.43 6.54 -19.70
CA SER A 348 -16.70 7.09 -19.21
C SER A 348 -16.97 8.54 -19.61
N ASP A 349 -15.94 9.35 -19.86
CA ASP A 349 -16.08 10.81 -20.01
C ASP A 349 -15.78 11.30 -21.44
N ALA A 350 -16.81 11.84 -22.10
CA ALA A 350 -16.70 12.39 -23.45
C ALA A 350 -15.94 13.75 -23.49
N ASP A 351 -16.05 14.59 -22.46
CA ASP A 351 -15.29 15.86 -22.37
C ASP A 351 -13.79 15.56 -22.20
N PHE A 352 -13.46 14.56 -21.38
CA PHE A 352 -12.09 14.08 -21.25
C PHE A 352 -11.53 13.63 -22.60
N ARG A 353 -12.28 12.80 -23.35
CA ARG A 353 -11.86 12.34 -24.68
C ARG A 353 -11.76 13.47 -25.70
N ASP A 354 -12.72 14.40 -25.74
CA ASP A 354 -12.67 15.57 -26.64
C ASP A 354 -11.37 16.36 -26.40
N LYS A 355 -11.04 16.64 -25.13
CA LYS A 355 -9.82 17.38 -24.76
C LYS A 355 -8.55 16.60 -24.98
N LEU A 356 -8.54 15.30 -24.65
CA LEU A 356 -7.44 14.41 -24.99
C LEU A 356 -7.16 14.45 -26.50
N ASN A 357 -8.20 14.41 -27.33
CA ASN A 357 -8.07 14.43 -28.79
C ASN A 357 -7.44 15.72 -29.33
N THR A 358 -7.62 16.85 -28.63
CA THR A 358 -6.94 18.11 -28.99
C THR A 358 -5.43 18.04 -28.79
N LYS A 359 -4.99 17.30 -27.78
CA LYS A 359 -3.57 17.13 -27.42
C LYS A 359 -2.89 16.01 -28.19
N LEU A 360 -3.65 15.01 -28.63
CA LEU A 360 -3.11 13.90 -29.42
C LEU A 360 -2.68 14.37 -30.82
N PRO A 361 -1.51 13.93 -31.31
CA PRO A 361 -1.12 14.16 -32.70
C PRO A 361 -2.11 13.48 -33.64
N ARG A 362 -2.26 14.00 -34.88
CA ARG A 362 -3.31 13.57 -35.83
C ARG A 362 -3.39 12.05 -36.03
N ALA A 363 -2.26 11.35 -36.04
CA ALA A 363 -2.19 9.89 -36.22
C ALA A 363 -2.74 9.07 -35.04
N PHE A 364 -2.94 9.68 -33.86
CA PHE A 364 -3.38 9.02 -32.63
C PHE A 364 -4.78 9.44 -32.20
N ARG A 365 -5.39 10.36 -32.95
CA ARG A 365 -6.70 10.91 -32.61
C ARG A 365 -7.79 9.86 -32.73
N LEU A 366 -8.73 9.92 -31.80
CA LEU A 366 -10.00 9.18 -31.89
C LEU A 366 -10.83 9.75 -33.03
N ASP A 367 -11.42 8.88 -33.84
CA ASP A 367 -12.32 9.26 -34.93
C ASP A 367 -13.56 10.00 -34.41
N ASN A 368 -14.13 9.50 -33.31
CA ASN A 368 -15.25 10.14 -32.62
C ASN A 368 -15.06 10.11 -31.11
N PRO A 369 -14.46 11.18 -30.51
CA PRO A 369 -14.21 11.24 -29.08
C PRO A 369 -15.49 11.26 -28.23
N ARG A 370 -16.66 11.57 -28.81
CA ARG A 370 -17.93 11.53 -28.07
C ARG A 370 -18.51 10.13 -27.96
N SER A 371 -18.18 9.25 -28.91
CA SER A 371 -18.54 7.84 -28.80
C SER A 371 -17.74 7.16 -27.68
N ARG A 372 -18.36 6.19 -27.00
CA ARG A 372 -17.68 5.39 -25.99
C ARG A 372 -16.70 4.43 -26.70
N PRO A 373 -15.40 4.44 -26.37
CA PRO A 373 -14.45 3.52 -26.96
C PRO A 373 -14.75 2.06 -26.60
N GLU A 374 -14.39 1.13 -27.47
CA GLU A 374 -14.41 -0.31 -27.18
C GLU A 374 -13.18 -0.67 -26.35
N SER A 375 -13.33 -0.76 -25.03
CA SER A 375 -12.22 -0.99 -24.09
C SER A 375 -11.37 -2.23 -24.40
N GLY A 376 -11.96 -3.28 -24.97
CA GLY A 376 -11.24 -4.50 -25.39
C GLY A 376 -10.20 -4.29 -26.50
N GLN A 377 -10.25 -3.16 -27.20
CA GLN A 377 -9.24 -2.77 -28.20
C GLN A 377 -8.03 -2.06 -27.57
N TYR A 378 -8.09 -1.73 -26.28
CA TYR A 378 -7.05 -0.98 -25.58
C TYR A 378 -6.32 -1.85 -24.56
N GLU A 379 -5.01 -1.62 -24.48
CA GLU A 379 -4.15 -2.23 -23.48
C GLU A 379 -3.68 -1.17 -22.49
N VAL A 380 -3.79 -1.47 -21.19
CA VAL A 380 -3.14 -0.69 -20.13
C VAL A 380 -1.85 -1.42 -19.78
N ALA A 381 -0.70 -0.83 -20.12
CA ALA A 381 0.61 -1.46 -19.93
C ALA A 381 1.37 -0.81 -18.77
N LEU A 382 1.59 -1.58 -17.71
CA LEU A 382 2.41 -1.16 -16.57
C LEU A 382 3.87 -1.58 -16.79
N VAL A 383 4.76 -0.59 -16.93
CA VAL A 383 6.19 -0.80 -17.12
C VAL A 383 6.92 -0.40 -15.85
N ILE A 384 7.44 -1.38 -15.13
CA ILE A 384 8.08 -1.15 -13.84
C ILE A 384 9.59 -1.36 -13.99
N ALA A 385 10.34 -0.29 -13.83
CA ALA A 385 11.79 -0.32 -13.86
C ALA A 385 12.34 -0.84 -12.53
N ASP A 386 13.11 -1.93 -12.58
CA ASP A 386 13.66 -2.59 -11.39
C ASP A 386 15.08 -3.07 -11.67
N ALA A 387 15.99 -2.73 -10.76
CA ALA A 387 17.41 -3.04 -10.83
C ALA A 387 17.76 -4.42 -10.26
N ALA A 388 16.84 -5.06 -9.51
CA ALA A 388 17.07 -6.40 -9.00
C ALA A 388 17.20 -7.40 -10.16
N ASP A 389 17.97 -8.47 -10.00
CA ASP A 389 18.02 -9.55 -10.99
C ASP A 389 16.76 -10.43 -10.93
N GLY A 390 16.42 -11.08 -12.06
CA GLY A 390 15.29 -12.03 -12.14
C GLY A 390 13.93 -11.37 -12.39
N ASP A 391 12.86 -11.99 -11.89
CA ASP A 391 11.48 -11.50 -12.07
C ASP A 391 11.19 -10.24 -11.24
N LEU A 392 10.14 -9.51 -11.63
CA LEU A 392 9.70 -8.32 -10.92
C LEU A 392 9.17 -8.68 -9.53
N ARG A 393 9.71 -8.04 -8.48
CA ARG A 393 9.27 -8.25 -7.10
C ARG A 393 8.64 -6.98 -6.55
N LEU A 394 7.32 -7.04 -6.37
CA LEU A 394 6.55 -5.93 -5.83
C LEU A 394 6.38 -6.07 -4.31
N PRO A 395 6.42 -4.96 -3.56
CA PRO A 395 6.02 -4.95 -2.16
C PRO A 395 4.62 -5.56 -1.96
N PHE A 396 4.36 -6.23 -0.83
CA PHE A 396 3.07 -6.87 -0.53
C PHE A 396 1.87 -5.94 -0.73
N PHE A 397 1.90 -4.73 -0.16
CA PHE A 397 0.80 -3.78 -0.32
C PHE A 397 0.66 -3.28 -1.77
N SER A 398 1.76 -3.25 -2.54
CA SER A 398 1.67 -2.97 -3.98
C SER A 398 0.97 -4.10 -4.72
N ARG A 399 1.24 -5.36 -4.37
CA ARG A 399 0.58 -6.53 -4.95
C ARG A 399 -0.93 -6.51 -4.67
N VAL A 400 -1.32 -6.17 -3.45
CA VAL A 400 -2.74 -5.97 -3.07
C VAL A 400 -3.38 -4.86 -3.91
N THR A 401 -2.75 -3.69 -4.01
CA THR A 401 -3.26 -2.58 -4.82
C THR A 401 -3.34 -2.94 -6.31
N LEU A 402 -2.34 -3.64 -6.84
CA LEU A 402 -2.30 -4.11 -8.23
C LEU A 402 -3.44 -5.07 -8.53
N ARG A 403 -3.73 -6.02 -7.64
CA ARG A 403 -4.86 -6.95 -7.79
C ARG A 403 -6.20 -6.21 -7.88
N SER A 404 -6.39 -5.19 -7.03
CA SER A 404 -7.59 -4.35 -7.08
C SER A 404 -7.68 -3.58 -8.41
N ALA A 405 -6.57 -2.98 -8.86
CA ALA A 405 -6.49 -2.29 -10.15
C ALA A 405 -6.76 -3.24 -11.34
N GLN A 406 -6.18 -4.44 -11.31
CA GLN A 406 -6.41 -5.50 -12.30
C GLN A 406 -7.90 -5.81 -12.42
N ARG A 407 -8.56 -6.13 -11.30
CA ARG A 407 -10.00 -6.44 -11.30
C ARG A 407 -10.83 -5.30 -11.86
N HIS A 408 -10.50 -4.06 -11.50
CA HIS A 408 -11.21 -2.88 -12.00
C HIS A 408 -11.04 -2.75 -13.53
N LEU A 409 -9.81 -2.81 -14.03
CA LEU A 409 -9.51 -2.69 -15.46
C LEU A 409 -10.14 -3.83 -16.28
N GLU A 410 -10.07 -5.07 -15.79
CA GLU A 410 -10.69 -6.24 -16.40
C GLU A 410 -12.23 -6.14 -16.43
N LEU A 411 -12.85 -5.67 -15.34
CA LEU A 411 -14.30 -5.40 -15.31
C LEU A 411 -14.73 -4.34 -16.32
N MET A 412 -13.86 -3.36 -16.61
CA MET A 412 -14.08 -2.37 -17.66
C MET A 412 -13.80 -2.92 -19.07
N GLY A 413 -13.23 -4.12 -19.19
CA GLY A 413 -12.93 -4.79 -20.46
C GLY A 413 -11.55 -4.46 -21.05
N TYR A 414 -10.67 -3.79 -20.30
CA TYR A 414 -9.30 -3.52 -20.77
C TYR A 414 -8.42 -4.77 -20.65
N ARG A 415 -7.42 -4.87 -21.54
CA ARG A 415 -6.31 -5.80 -21.36
C ARG A 415 -5.24 -5.15 -20.47
N LEU A 416 -5.00 -5.71 -19.28
CA LEU A 416 -3.87 -5.29 -18.44
C LEU A 416 -2.62 -6.10 -18.80
N THR A 417 -1.48 -5.42 -18.96
CA THR A 417 -0.16 -6.05 -19.02
C THR A 417 0.78 -5.44 -17.99
N MET A 418 1.74 -6.22 -17.51
CA MET A 418 2.77 -5.77 -16.58
C MET A 418 4.12 -6.32 -17.01
N THR A 419 5.10 -5.44 -17.18
CA THR A 419 6.42 -5.82 -17.69
C THR A 419 7.52 -5.12 -16.90
N LYS A 420 8.56 -5.89 -16.57
CA LYS A 420 9.78 -5.36 -15.98
C LYS A 420 10.64 -4.69 -17.04
N ALA A 421 11.05 -3.45 -16.80
CA ALA A 421 12.16 -2.83 -17.52
C ALA A 421 13.45 -3.02 -16.70
N PRO A 422 14.42 -3.82 -17.17
CA PRO A 422 15.68 -3.97 -16.44
C PRO A 422 16.42 -2.64 -16.38
N VAL A 423 17.06 -2.35 -15.25
CA VAL A 423 17.90 -1.15 -15.10
C VAL A 423 19.35 -1.49 -15.47
N GLU A 424 19.87 -0.84 -16.49
CA GLU A 424 21.25 -0.94 -16.95
C GLU A 424 22.13 0.20 -16.38
N PRO A 425 23.43 -0.06 -16.13
CA PRO A 425 24.39 0.92 -15.61
C PRO A 425 24.51 2.23 -16.39
#